data_AF-A0A0L0GFU5-F1
#
_entry.id   AF-A0A0L0GFU5-F1
#
_cell.length_a   1.000
_cell.length_b   1.000
_cell.length_c   1.000
_cell.angle_alpha   90.00
_cell.angle_beta   90.00
_cell.angle_gamma   90.00
#
_symmetry.space_group_name_H-M   'P 1'
#
loop_
_entity.id
_entity.type
_entity.pdbx_description
1 polymer ?
#
loop_
_entity_poly.entity_id
_entity_poly.type
_entity_poly.pdbx_seq_one_letter_code
_entity_poly.pdbx_strand_id
1 'polypeptide(L)'
;MGKESERKHAVIMVGLPARGKTYIASKVCRYLKWKGFPSKIFNTGRYRQDLDTELARKHDFFTSTVPDVANIRKKMIDQVLEDMVEWLKTEQARVGIYDATSITRERRKTVYELLSKEGFRVFFIESVCEDESIIQANIEQVKLTLPDYAHMDKQTAAEDFKKRLAAYEDVYEEIDLDHEGEYSFLRMIDVNRQIVCNKVNGYMQTGIVYLLMNVHIVPRTIYFSRHGESQFNVAGRIGGNSGLSPRGLQYAKALKTYMGEIKPENLEVWTSTMLRTIMTAEHFTECKREWRCLEEIDAGTCDGLTYEEIQEKFPDEFANRDEDKFNYRYPRGESYKDIITRLEPVLMELERAHNVLLVSHQAVLRCLLSYYLDIPPEELPYVKVPLHTLLKLTPTAYGCNVEQIPLKIDAVVTHRPPSQKAAEKAETAMKVRDEDAIEPTNI
;
A
#
# COMPACT_ATOMS: atom_id res chain seq x y z
N MET A 1 -8.91 -21.99 -4.39
CA MET A 1 -7.55 -21.68 -3.89
C MET A 1 -7.23 -22.67 -2.79
N GLY A 2 -6.54 -23.77 -3.13
CA GLY A 2 -6.19 -24.84 -2.18
C GLY A 2 -4.88 -24.56 -1.43
N LYS A 3 -4.41 -25.54 -0.63
CA LYS A 3 -3.19 -25.67 0.22
C LYS A 3 -2.00 -24.70 0.06
N GLU A 4 -1.83 -24.03 -1.08
CA GLU A 4 -0.81 -23.03 -1.34
C GLU A 4 -1.09 -21.66 -0.69
N SER A 5 -2.37 -21.26 -0.53
CA SER A 5 -2.73 -20.03 0.19
C SER A 5 -2.58 -20.11 1.72
N GLU A 6 -2.36 -21.30 2.25
CA GLU A 6 -2.08 -21.56 3.67
C GLU A 6 -0.58 -21.49 4.00
N ARG A 7 0.30 -21.50 2.98
CA ARG A 7 1.75 -21.45 3.19
C ARG A 7 2.17 -20.06 3.63
N LYS A 8 2.90 -20.01 4.74
CA LYS A 8 3.45 -18.79 5.34
C LYS A 8 4.75 -18.41 4.65
N HIS A 9 4.92 -17.12 4.38
CA HIS A 9 6.07 -16.58 3.67
C HIS A 9 6.87 -15.64 4.59
N ALA A 10 8.19 -15.68 4.44
CA ALA A 10 9.10 -14.75 5.07
C ALA A 10 9.83 -13.97 3.97
N VAL A 11 9.58 -12.66 3.90
CA VAL A 11 10.21 -11.76 2.94
C VAL A 11 11.38 -11.08 3.62
N ILE A 12 12.58 -11.21 3.07
CA ILE A 12 13.81 -10.73 3.70
C ILE A 12 14.37 -9.59 2.86
N MET A 13 14.42 -8.38 3.44
CA MET A 13 15.02 -7.23 2.77
C MET A 13 16.55 -7.33 2.81
N VAL A 14 17.18 -6.97 1.70
CA VAL A 14 18.64 -6.96 1.52
C VAL A 14 19.07 -5.64 0.89
N GLY A 15 20.21 -5.11 1.33
CA GLY A 15 20.87 -3.96 0.72
C GLY A 15 21.33 -2.91 1.73
N LEU A 16 22.10 -1.95 1.24
CA LEU A 16 22.70 -0.90 2.05
C LEU A 16 21.66 0.07 2.65
N PRO A 17 21.99 0.80 3.74
CA PRO A 17 21.18 1.92 4.22
C PRO A 17 20.86 2.95 3.12
N ALA A 18 19.72 3.63 3.24
CA ALA A 18 19.24 4.64 2.27
C ALA A 18 19.00 4.14 0.83
N ARG A 19 18.89 2.83 0.61
CA ARG A 19 18.55 2.20 -0.69
C ARG A 19 17.06 1.84 -0.84
N GLY A 20 16.15 2.50 -0.13
CA GLY A 20 14.70 2.30 -0.31
C GLY A 20 14.10 1.00 0.26
N LYS A 21 14.83 0.20 1.04
CA LYS A 21 14.30 -1.06 1.62
C LYS A 21 12.99 -0.90 2.39
N THR A 22 12.94 0.02 3.36
CA THR A 22 11.73 0.26 4.16
C THR A 22 10.56 0.76 3.32
N TYR A 23 10.82 1.53 2.25
CA TYR A 23 9.81 1.93 1.27
C TYR A 23 9.22 0.72 0.56
N ILE A 24 10.08 -0.15 0.01
CA ILE A 24 9.69 -1.39 -0.66
C ILE A 24 8.92 -2.31 0.29
N ALA A 25 9.43 -2.53 1.51
CA ALA A 25 8.77 -3.33 2.54
C ALA A 25 7.37 -2.80 2.85
N SER A 26 7.22 -1.48 2.99
CA SER A 26 5.92 -0.82 3.24
C SER A 26 4.94 -1.01 2.09
N LYS A 27 5.39 -0.82 0.84
CA LYS A 27 4.58 -1.06 -0.38
C LYS A 27 4.12 -2.51 -0.48
N VAL A 28 5.04 -3.46 -0.30
CA VAL A 28 4.75 -4.90 -0.34
C VAL A 28 3.76 -5.29 0.75
N CYS A 29 3.98 -4.85 1.99
CA CYS A 29 3.08 -5.12 3.11
C CYS A 29 1.66 -4.63 2.81
N ARG A 30 1.54 -3.37 2.37
CA ARG A 30 0.27 -2.72 2.06
C ARG A 30 -0.48 -3.42 0.93
N TYR A 31 0.22 -3.77 -0.14
CA TYR A 31 -0.35 -4.53 -1.26
C TYR A 31 -0.85 -5.91 -0.81
N LEU A 32 -0.07 -6.65 -0.03
CA LEU A 32 -0.45 -7.97 0.46
C LEU A 32 -1.66 -7.91 1.40
N LYS A 33 -1.67 -6.95 2.35
CA LYS A 33 -2.83 -6.67 3.20
C LYS A 33 -4.07 -6.35 2.37
N TRP A 34 -3.94 -5.47 1.38
CA TRP A 34 -5.03 -5.09 0.48
C TRP A 34 -5.58 -6.29 -0.31
N LYS A 35 -4.70 -7.21 -0.74
CA LYS A 35 -5.10 -8.49 -1.37
C LYS A 35 -5.73 -9.49 -0.41
N GLY A 36 -5.77 -9.20 0.89
CA GLY A 36 -6.35 -10.06 1.93
C GLY A 36 -5.37 -11.05 2.55
N PHE A 37 -4.05 -10.81 2.45
CA PHE A 37 -3.02 -11.59 3.13
C PHE A 37 -2.50 -10.84 4.36
N PRO A 38 -2.83 -11.30 5.58
CA PRO A 38 -2.31 -10.70 6.82
C PRO A 38 -0.78 -10.67 6.81
N SER A 39 -0.23 -9.46 6.79
CA SER A 39 1.19 -9.19 6.60
C SER A 39 1.68 -8.16 7.61
N LYS A 40 2.89 -8.35 8.15
CA LYS A 40 3.50 -7.46 9.16
C LYS A 40 4.99 -7.25 8.89
N ILE A 41 5.46 -6.03 9.16
CA ILE A 41 6.88 -5.65 9.01
C ILE A 41 7.57 -5.71 10.37
N PHE A 42 8.74 -6.34 10.40
CA PHE A 42 9.63 -6.44 11.54
C PHE A 42 10.89 -5.64 11.22
N ASN A 43 10.89 -4.37 11.67
CA ASN A 43 11.93 -3.40 11.36
C ASN A 43 12.96 -3.33 12.49
N THR A 44 14.20 -3.72 12.18
CA THR A 44 15.33 -3.71 13.13
C THR A 44 15.68 -2.31 13.66
N GLY A 45 15.34 -1.25 12.93
CA GLY A 45 15.54 0.14 13.35
C GLY A 45 14.65 0.55 14.53
N ARG A 46 13.44 0.00 14.66
CA ARG A 46 12.51 0.27 15.76
C ARG A 46 12.94 -0.39 17.06
N TYR A 47 13.24 -1.69 17.01
CA TYR A 47 13.77 -2.42 18.16
C TYR A 47 15.04 -1.78 18.74
N ARG A 48 15.85 -1.15 17.89
CA ARG A 48 17.00 -0.36 18.33
C ARG A 48 16.61 0.93 19.07
N GLN A 49 15.54 1.59 18.65
CA GLN A 49 15.05 2.80 19.33
C GLN A 49 14.54 2.46 20.74
N ASP A 50 13.93 1.29 20.91
CA ASP A 50 13.42 0.80 22.21
C ASP A 50 14.53 0.41 23.20
N LEU A 51 15.77 0.17 22.73
CA LEU A 51 16.90 -0.13 23.60
C LEU A 51 17.39 1.08 24.43
N ASP A 52 16.90 2.31 24.15
CA ASP A 52 17.17 3.58 24.84
C ASP A 52 18.57 3.73 25.48
N THR A 53 19.62 3.46 24.71
CA THR A 53 21.01 3.73 25.13
C THR A 53 21.63 4.79 24.23
N GLU A 54 22.37 5.73 24.82
CA GLU A 54 23.13 6.76 24.09
C GLU A 54 24.09 6.13 23.05
N LEU A 55 24.51 4.90 23.32
CA LEU A 55 25.36 4.10 22.45
C LEU A 55 24.64 3.66 21.15
N ALA A 56 23.37 3.23 21.22
CA ALA A 56 22.59 2.77 20.06
C ALA A 56 22.30 3.86 19.00
N ARG A 57 22.53 5.13 19.36
CA ARG A 57 22.33 6.32 18.51
C ARG A 57 23.60 6.76 17.77
N LYS A 58 24.80 6.28 18.15
CA LYS A 58 26.08 6.69 17.53
C LYS A 58 26.49 5.75 16.40
N HIS A 59 27.24 6.23 15.40
CA HIS A 59 27.77 5.37 14.32
C HIS A 59 28.61 4.20 14.88
N ASP A 60 29.28 4.41 16.01
CA ASP A 60 30.03 3.40 16.75
C ASP A 60 29.19 2.14 17.02
N PHE A 61 27.87 2.21 17.22
CA PHE A 61 27.06 1.00 17.37
C PHE A 61 27.08 0.09 16.14
N PHE A 62 27.26 0.67 14.95
CA PHE A 62 27.30 -0.05 13.67
C PHE A 62 28.70 -0.52 13.30
N THR A 63 29.73 0.17 13.75
CA THR A 63 31.12 -0.11 13.37
C THR A 63 31.94 -0.74 14.49
N SER A 64 31.47 -0.67 15.74
CA SER A 64 32.21 -1.12 16.90
C SER A 64 32.43 -2.62 16.88
N THR A 65 33.70 -2.98 17.01
CA THR A 65 34.20 -4.34 17.25
C THR A 65 34.28 -4.66 18.74
N VAL A 66 33.88 -3.73 19.61
CA VAL A 66 33.82 -3.95 21.06
C VAL A 66 32.83 -5.10 21.32
N PRO A 67 33.26 -6.20 21.96
CA PRO A 67 32.47 -7.43 22.09
C PRO A 67 31.07 -7.20 22.65
N ASP A 68 30.91 -6.33 23.64
CA ASP A 68 29.62 -6.05 24.27
C ASP A 68 28.64 -5.36 23.32
N VAL A 69 29.12 -4.43 22.50
CA VAL A 69 28.29 -3.68 21.53
C VAL A 69 27.86 -4.59 20.37
N ALA A 70 28.80 -5.38 19.86
CA ALA A 70 28.53 -6.37 18.82
C ALA A 70 27.53 -7.43 19.32
N ASN A 71 27.65 -7.88 20.58
CA ASN A 71 26.73 -8.84 21.20
C ASN A 71 25.33 -8.26 21.39
N ILE A 72 25.20 -7.01 21.86
CA ILE A 72 23.90 -6.33 21.99
C ILE A 72 23.21 -6.23 20.63
N ARG A 73 23.94 -5.78 19.60
CA ARG A 73 23.43 -5.67 18.24
C ARG A 73 22.97 -7.02 17.69
N LYS A 74 23.77 -8.07 17.89
CA LYS A 74 23.42 -9.44 17.47
C LYS A 74 22.15 -9.93 18.16
N LYS A 75 22.08 -9.82 19.49
CA LYS A 75 20.88 -10.21 20.27
C LYS A 75 19.62 -9.48 19.81
N MET A 76 19.71 -8.18 19.56
CA MET A 76 18.57 -7.39 19.04
C MET A 76 18.13 -7.88 17.66
N ILE A 77 19.08 -8.07 16.73
CA ILE A 77 18.81 -8.56 15.37
C ILE A 77 18.17 -9.94 15.38
N ASP A 78 18.60 -10.81 16.30
CA ASP A 78 18.05 -12.15 16.48
C ASP A 78 16.66 -12.11 17.14
N GLN A 79 16.44 -11.25 18.15
CA GLN A 79 15.11 -11.04 18.75
C GLN A 79 14.07 -10.62 17.71
N VAL A 80 14.39 -9.66 16.83
CA VAL A 80 13.45 -9.21 15.77
C VAL A 80 13.05 -10.38 14.86
N LEU A 81 13.97 -11.31 14.60
CA LEU A 81 13.72 -12.48 13.78
C LEU A 81 12.85 -13.52 14.53
N GLU A 82 13.11 -13.70 15.83
CA GLU A 82 12.31 -14.56 16.71
C GLU A 82 10.86 -14.07 16.81
N ASP A 83 10.65 -12.77 17.01
CA ASP A 83 9.31 -12.17 17.08
C ASP A 83 8.55 -12.34 15.76
N MET A 84 9.26 -12.23 14.63
CA MET A 84 8.67 -12.52 13.31
C MET A 84 8.25 -13.99 13.19
N VAL A 85 9.09 -14.92 13.64
CA VAL A 85 8.79 -16.36 13.62
C VAL A 85 7.59 -16.67 14.52
N GLU A 86 7.53 -16.12 15.73
CA GLU A 86 6.41 -16.31 16.66
C GLU A 86 5.11 -15.77 16.08
N TRP A 87 5.13 -14.55 15.55
CA TRP A 87 3.96 -13.97 14.90
C TRP A 87 3.53 -14.79 13.68
N LEU A 88 4.48 -15.22 12.84
CA LEU A 88 4.21 -16.09 11.70
C LEU A 88 3.60 -17.42 12.14
N LYS A 89 3.88 -17.94 13.33
CA LYS A 89 3.28 -19.19 13.83
C LYS A 89 1.79 -19.06 14.16
N THR A 90 1.27 -17.85 14.40
CA THR A 90 -0.16 -17.62 14.64
C THR A 90 -1.03 -18.07 13.44
N GLU A 91 -2.29 -18.43 13.68
CA GLU A 91 -3.19 -18.92 12.63
C GLU A 91 -3.53 -17.87 11.56
N GLN A 92 -3.56 -16.60 11.96
CA GLN A 92 -3.97 -15.50 11.09
C GLN A 92 -2.84 -15.02 10.17
N ALA A 93 -1.58 -15.10 10.61
CA ALA A 93 -0.43 -14.59 9.86
C ALA A 93 -0.23 -15.32 8.52
N ARG A 94 0.17 -14.56 7.49
CA ARG A 94 0.55 -15.10 6.16
C ARG A 94 1.93 -14.66 5.70
N VAL A 95 2.33 -13.40 5.95
CA VAL A 95 3.63 -12.88 5.50
C VAL A 95 4.33 -12.04 6.55
N GLY A 96 5.51 -12.48 6.99
CA GLY A 96 6.42 -11.69 7.81
C GLY A 96 7.45 -11.03 6.91
N ILE A 97 7.64 -9.72 7.05
CA ILE A 97 8.64 -8.96 6.28
C ILE A 97 9.74 -8.51 7.22
N TYR A 98 10.93 -9.09 7.09
CA TYR A 98 12.11 -8.75 7.88
C TYR A 98 12.84 -7.57 7.23
N ASP A 99 12.64 -6.35 7.77
CA ASP A 99 13.30 -5.13 7.29
C ASP A 99 14.61 -4.89 8.07
N ALA A 100 15.67 -5.46 7.51
CA ALA A 100 17.05 -5.33 7.96
C ALA A 100 17.99 -5.14 6.75
N THR A 101 19.27 -4.90 7.00
CA THR A 101 20.27 -4.77 5.93
C THR A 101 20.61 -6.11 5.29
N SER A 102 20.80 -7.18 6.08
CA SER A 102 21.06 -8.54 5.59
C SER A 102 22.17 -8.61 4.52
N ILE A 103 23.21 -7.78 4.66
CA ILE A 103 24.19 -7.50 3.60
C ILE A 103 25.31 -8.54 3.47
N THR A 104 25.46 -9.49 4.39
CA THR A 104 26.45 -10.57 4.29
C THR A 104 25.80 -11.89 3.91
N ARG A 105 26.50 -12.71 3.12
CA ARG A 105 26.04 -14.05 2.72
C ARG A 105 25.83 -14.96 3.92
N GLU A 106 26.73 -14.89 4.91
CA GLU A 106 26.63 -15.68 6.15
C GLU A 106 25.31 -15.39 6.89
N ARG A 107 24.92 -14.11 6.99
CA ARG A 107 23.67 -13.73 7.63
C ARG A 107 22.47 -14.25 6.83
N ARG A 108 22.48 -14.09 5.50
CA ARG A 108 21.38 -14.56 4.64
C ARG A 108 21.22 -16.08 4.72
N LYS A 109 22.32 -16.83 4.71
CA LYS A 109 22.32 -18.29 4.92
C LYS A 109 21.71 -18.68 6.26
N THR A 110 22.15 -18.05 7.36
CA THR A 110 21.62 -18.32 8.70
C THR A 110 20.11 -18.07 8.77
N VAL A 111 19.65 -16.95 8.21
CA VAL A 111 18.22 -16.58 8.17
C VAL A 111 17.43 -17.57 7.31
N TYR A 112 17.95 -17.95 6.15
CA TYR A 112 17.32 -18.92 5.25
C TYR A 112 17.14 -20.29 5.92
N GLU A 113 18.20 -20.82 6.52
CA GLU A 113 18.19 -22.13 7.18
C GLU A 113 17.20 -22.15 8.36
N LEU A 114 17.19 -21.11 9.19
CA LEU A 114 16.26 -20.97 10.31
C LEU A 114 14.80 -20.98 9.82
N LEU A 115 14.46 -20.08 8.90
CA LEU A 115 13.08 -19.91 8.44
C LEU A 115 12.57 -21.11 7.63
N SER A 116 13.46 -21.74 6.84
CA SER A 116 13.13 -22.96 6.10
C SER A 116 12.89 -24.14 7.04
N LYS A 117 13.65 -24.24 8.13
CA LYS A 117 13.45 -25.27 9.18
C LYS A 117 12.09 -25.10 9.88
N GLU A 118 11.64 -23.87 10.08
CA GLU A 118 10.29 -23.56 10.59
C GLU A 118 9.17 -23.83 9.56
N GLY A 119 9.52 -24.19 8.31
CA GLY A 119 8.57 -24.52 7.25
C GLY A 119 8.05 -23.32 6.46
N PHE A 120 8.67 -22.14 6.61
CA PHE A 120 8.29 -20.94 5.87
C PHE A 120 8.94 -20.90 4.47
N ARG A 121 8.22 -20.32 3.50
CA ARG A 121 8.81 -20.00 2.19
C ARG A 121 9.58 -18.68 2.29
N VAL A 122 10.89 -18.74 2.12
CA VAL A 122 11.77 -17.56 2.16
C VAL A 122 11.84 -16.89 0.78
N PHE A 123 11.75 -15.56 0.74
CA PHE A 123 11.90 -14.75 -0.47
C PHE A 123 12.74 -13.51 -0.18
N PHE A 124 13.90 -13.38 -0.82
CA PHE A 124 14.76 -12.21 -0.64
C PHE A 124 14.38 -11.10 -1.61
N ILE A 125 14.38 -9.86 -1.13
CA ILE A 125 14.23 -8.66 -1.96
C ILE A 125 15.44 -7.77 -1.71
N GLU A 126 16.32 -7.72 -2.70
CA GLU A 126 17.52 -6.90 -2.67
C GLU A 126 17.30 -5.60 -3.44
N SER A 127 17.58 -4.47 -2.78
CA SER A 127 17.51 -3.15 -3.38
C SER A 127 18.92 -2.57 -3.52
N VAL A 128 19.39 -2.49 -4.76
CA VAL A 128 20.66 -1.91 -5.17
C VAL A 128 20.38 -0.56 -5.83
N CYS A 129 21.06 0.49 -5.39
CA CYS A 129 21.00 1.80 -6.03
C CYS A 129 22.39 2.40 -5.95
N GLU A 130 22.94 2.74 -7.10
CA GLU A 130 24.23 3.42 -7.25
C GLU A 130 24.06 4.91 -7.61
N ASP A 131 22.84 5.32 -7.98
CA ASP A 131 22.53 6.72 -8.26
C ASP A 131 22.68 7.61 -7.00
N GLU A 132 23.74 8.42 -7.00
CA GLU A 132 24.08 9.33 -5.91
C GLU A 132 22.97 10.34 -5.60
N SER A 133 22.19 10.78 -6.60
CA SER A 133 21.12 11.75 -6.40
C SER A 133 19.96 11.16 -5.60
N ILE A 134 19.60 9.90 -5.89
CA ILE A 134 18.57 9.15 -5.16
C ILE A 134 19.05 8.83 -3.74
N ILE A 135 20.31 8.42 -3.60
CA ILE A 135 20.92 8.14 -2.29
C ILE A 135 20.89 9.41 -1.42
N GLN A 136 21.34 10.54 -1.95
CA GLN A 136 21.38 11.80 -1.22
C GLN A 136 19.98 12.27 -0.82
N ALA A 137 19.00 12.20 -1.74
CA ALA A 137 17.61 12.53 -1.44
C ALA A 137 17.03 11.63 -0.32
N ASN A 138 17.30 10.33 -0.36
CA ASN A 138 16.87 9.40 0.69
C ASN A 138 17.54 9.69 2.05
N ILE A 139 18.81 10.11 2.05
CA ILE A 139 19.50 10.50 3.28
C ILE A 139 18.80 11.73 3.87
N GLU A 140 18.65 12.80 3.08
CA GLU A 140 18.12 14.07 3.53
C GLU A 140 16.66 14.02 3.97
N GLN A 141 15.81 13.34 3.19
CA GLN A 141 14.36 13.34 3.41
C GLN A 141 13.88 12.32 4.45
N VAL A 142 14.70 11.31 4.75
CA VAL A 142 14.27 10.18 5.59
C VAL A 142 15.26 9.85 6.69
N LYS A 143 16.56 9.86 6.43
CA LYS A 143 17.55 9.40 7.42
C LYS A 143 17.92 10.48 8.41
N LEU A 144 18.09 11.71 7.95
CA LEU A 144 18.41 12.84 8.82
C LEU A 144 17.22 13.30 9.68
N THR A 145 15.99 12.84 9.37
CA THR A 145 14.79 13.11 10.17
C THR A 145 14.58 12.07 11.29
N LEU A 146 15.41 11.02 11.36
CA LEU A 146 15.29 10.00 12.40
C LEU A 146 15.64 10.57 13.79
N PRO A 147 15.04 10.05 14.88
CA PRO A 147 15.36 10.43 16.26
C PRO A 147 16.86 10.37 16.59
N ASP A 148 17.57 9.44 15.94
CA ASP A 148 19.04 9.28 16.04
C ASP A 148 19.81 10.57 15.76
N TYR A 149 19.30 11.42 14.87
CA TYR A 149 19.96 12.64 14.40
C TYR A 149 19.29 13.92 14.91
N ALA A 150 18.21 13.82 15.70
CA ALA A 150 17.42 14.97 16.16
C ALA A 150 18.23 16.01 16.98
N HIS A 151 19.36 15.60 17.54
CA HIS A 151 20.25 16.43 18.36
C HIS A 151 21.47 16.97 17.60
N MET A 152 21.59 16.66 16.31
CA MET A 152 22.71 17.07 15.46
C MET A 152 22.23 18.08 14.42
N ASP A 153 23.12 18.99 13.99
CA ASP A 153 22.85 19.76 12.79
C ASP A 153 22.92 18.87 11.54
N LYS A 154 22.28 19.31 10.45
CA LYS A 154 22.17 18.51 9.22
C LYS A 154 23.52 18.11 8.62
N GLN A 155 24.54 18.94 8.75
CA GLN A 155 25.85 18.68 8.16
C GLN A 155 26.58 17.58 8.94
N THR A 156 26.62 17.70 10.28
CA THR A 156 27.19 16.67 11.15
C THR A 156 26.46 15.34 11.03
N ALA A 157 25.12 15.36 10.96
CA ALA A 157 24.31 14.17 10.79
C ALA A 157 24.59 13.46 9.45
N ALA A 158 24.78 14.22 8.36
CA ALA A 158 25.15 13.67 7.07
C ALA A 158 26.56 13.04 7.07
N GLU A 159 27.53 13.66 7.74
CA GLU A 159 28.88 13.12 7.88
C GLU A 159 28.92 11.82 8.70
N ASP A 160 28.19 11.78 9.83
CA ASP A 160 28.05 10.56 10.64
C ASP A 160 27.39 9.42 9.83
N PHE A 161 26.32 9.74 9.09
CA PHE A 161 25.65 8.76 8.24
C PHE A 161 26.54 8.25 7.10
N LYS A 162 27.39 9.10 6.51
CA LYS A 162 28.38 8.67 5.50
C LYS A 162 29.41 7.70 6.07
N LYS A 163 29.95 7.96 7.27
CA LYS A 163 30.86 7.03 7.96
C LYS A 163 30.19 5.70 8.24
N ARG A 164 28.93 5.74 8.69
CA ARG A 164 28.11 4.54 8.85
C ARG A 164 28.00 3.78 7.54
N LEU A 165 27.68 4.45 6.42
CA LEU A 165 27.49 3.80 5.12
C LEU A 165 28.76 3.08 4.64
N ALA A 166 29.92 3.72 4.74
CA ALA A 166 31.21 3.13 4.35
C ALA A 166 31.48 1.80 5.06
N ALA A 167 31.18 1.71 6.36
CA ALA A 167 31.35 0.46 7.11
C ALA A 167 30.40 -0.67 6.68
N TYR A 168 29.22 -0.37 6.12
CA TYR A 168 28.37 -1.38 5.51
C TYR A 168 28.87 -1.77 4.12
N GLU A 169 29.42 -0.83 3.35
CA GLU A 169 29.97 -1.08 2.01
C GLU A 169 31.16 -2.04 2.05
N ASP A 170 32.04 -1.91 3.04
CA ASP A 170 33.22 -2.78 3.22
C ASP A 170 32.89 -4.27 3.38
N VAL A 171 31.69 -4.61 3.85
CA VAL A 171 31.25 -5.98 4.14
C VAL A 171 30.04 -6.40 3.31
N TYR A 172 29.60 -5.58 2.36
CA TYR A 172 28.43 -5.88 1.55
C TYR A 172 28.75 -6.91 0.46
N GLU A 173 28.03 -8.01 0.49
CA GLU A 173 28.05 -9.04 -0.53
C GLU A 173 26.67 -9.08 -1.21
N GLU A 174 26.59 -8.67 -2.48
CA GLU A 174 25.35 -8.76 -3.26
C GLU A 174 24.86 -10.20 -3.40
N ILE A 175 23.56 -10.38 -3.65
CA ILE A 175 23.03 -11.68 -4.05
C ILE A 175 23.51 -12.01 -5.46
N ASP A 176 24.04 -13.22 -5.63
CA ASP A 176 24.50 -13.77 -6.91
C ASP A 176 24.09 -15.24 -7.10
N LEU A 177 24.04 -15.67 -8.36
CA LEU A 177 23.59 -17.02 -8.71
C LEU A 177 24.59 -18.13 -8.38
N ASP A 178 25.88 -17.80 -8.28
CA ASP A 178 26.94 -18.79 -8.04
C ASP A 178 26.92 -19.27 -6.58
N HIS A 179 26.60 -18.38 -5.64
CA HIS A 179 26.62 -18.67 -4.21
C HIS A 179 25.22 -18.87 -3.61
N GLU A 180 24.20 -18.22 -4.16
CA GLU A 180 22.83 -18.17 -3.59
C GLU A 180 21.75 -18.56 -4.61
N GLY A 181 22.14 -19.32 -5.64
CA GLY A 181 21.26 -19.80 -6.71
C GLY A 181 20.13 -20.73 -6.24
N GLU A 182 20.22 -21.30 -5.03
CA GLU A 182 19.10 -22.03 -4.40
C GLU A 182 17.98 -21.14 -3.85
N TYR A 183 18.23 -19.86 -3.56
CA TYR A 183 17.25 -18.98 -2.95
C TYR A 183 16.25 -18.42 -3.97
N SER A 184 15.00 -18.25 -3.54
CA SER A 184 14.04 -17.42 -4.25
C SER A 184 14.34 -15.95 -3.96
N PHE A 185 14.61 -15.14 -4.99
CA PHE A 185 14.91 -13.73 -4.79
C PHE A 185 14.46 -12.84 -5.95
N LEU A 186 14.32 -11.56 -5.63
CA LEU A 186 14.16 -10.43 -6.55
C LEU A 186 15.24 -9.41 -6.23
N ARG A 187 16.05 -9.05 -7.22
CA ARG A 187 17.02 -7.96 -7.13
C ARG A 187 16.59 -6.80 -8.01
N MET A 188 16.42 -5.63 -7.42
CA MET A 188 16.07 -4.38 -8.09
C MET A 188 17.29 -3.48 -8.11
N ILE A 189 17.71 -3.06 -9.31
CA ILE A 189 18.91 -2.24 -9.52
C ILE A 189 18.47 -0.89 -10.10
N ASP A 190 18.93 0.20 -9.48
CA ASP A 190 18.67 1.59 -9.86
C ASP A 190 17.18 1.85 -10.16
N VAL A 191 16.33 1.59 -9.17
CA VAL A 191 14.88 1.90 -9.25
C VAL A 191 14.23 1.26 -10.48
N ASN A 192 14.36 -0.06 -10.59
CA ASN A 192 13.82 -0.88 -11.67
C ASN A 192 14.44 -0.67 -13.05
N ARG A 193 15.61 -0.02 -13.16
CA ARG A 193 16.40 -0.02 -14.40
C ARG A 193 16.74 -1.44 -14.84
N GLN A 194 17.07 -2.30 -13.89
CA GLN A 194 17.22 -3.74 -14.10
C GLN A 194 16.58 -4.51 -12.94
N ILE A 195 15.93 -5.61 -13.29
CA ILE A 195 15.35 -6.54 -12.34
C ILE A 195 15.86 -7.95 -12.63
N VAL A 196 16.35 -8.63 -11.61
CA VAL A 196 16.79 -10.03 -11.68
C VAL A 196 15.94 -10.87 -10.76
N CYS A 197 15.28 -11.90 -11.29
CA CYS A 197 14.45 -12.82 -10.53
C CYS A 197 15.05 -14.22 -10.56
N ASN A 198 15.09 -14.90 -9.42
CA ASN A 198 15.48 -16.31 -9.34
C ASN A 198 14.44 -17.11 -8.56
N LYS A 199 14.09 -18.29 -9.08
CA LYS A 199 13.21 -19.29 -8.42
C LYS A 199 11.92 -18.72 -7.79
N VAL A 200 11.28 -17.76 -8.46
CA VAL A 200 9.98 -17.21 -8.04
C VAL A 200 8.93 -18.31 -8.08
N ASN A 201 8.27 -18.56 -6.95
CA ASN A 201 7.37 -19.70 -6.75
C ASN A 201 6.05 -19.30 -6.09
N GLY A 202 4.95 -19.64 -6.76
CA GLY A 202 3.60 -19.51 -6.25
C GLY A 202 3.05 -18.09 -6.32
N TYR A 203 1.76 -17.98 -6.01
CA TYR A 203 0.97 -16.76 -6.20
C TYR A 203 1.55 -15.52 -5.48
N MET A 204 2.02 -15.70 -4.24
CA MET A 204 2.49 -14.59 -3.39
C MET A 204 3.76 -13.93 -3.95
N GLN A 205 4.78 -14.74 -4.28
CA GLN A 205 6.04 -14.21 -4.79
C GLN A 205 5.84 -13.57 -6.17
N THR A 206 5.04 -14.19 -7.05
CA THR A 206 4.69 -13.60 -8.35
C THR A 206 3.95 -12.26 -8.21
N GLY A 207 3.01 -12.15 -7.27
CA GLY A 207 2.31 -10.89 -6.99
C GLY A 207 3.24 -9.78 -6.49
N ILE A 208 4.20 -10.12 -5.61
CA ILE A 208 5.22 -9.18 -5.14
C ILE A 208 6.10 -8.70 -6.30
N VAL A 209 6.59 -9.61 -7.14
CA VAL A 209 7.37 -9.25 -8.34
C VAL A 209 6.54 -8.36 -9.26
N TYR A 210 5.28 -8.70 -9.51
CA TYR A 210 4.38 -7.91 -10.36
C TYR A 210 4.18 -6.49 -9.82
N LEU A 211 3.95 -6.32 -8.52
CA LEU A 211 3.90 -5.00 -7.89
C LEU A 211 5.20 -4.23 -8.12
N LEU A 212 6.33 -4.84 -7.73
CA LEU A 212 7.60 -4.14 -7.69
C LEU A 212 8.12 -3.76 -9.07
N MET A 213 7.79 -4.52 -10.11
CA MET A 213 8.07 -4.15 -11.50
C MET A 213 7.34 -2.87 -11.97
N ASN A 214 6.24 -2.48 -11.30
CA ASN A 214 5.42 -1.34 -11.69
C ASN A 214 5.59 -0.11 -10.80
N VAL A 215 6.35 -0.20 -9.70
CA VAL A 215 6.58 0.92 -8.78
C VAL A 215 7.68 1.85 -9.29
N HIS A 216 7.49 3.15 -9.12
CA HIS A 216 8.52 4.17 -9.35
C HIS A 216 8.51 5.25 -8.24
N ILE A 217 9.64 5.96 -8.12
CA ILE A 217 9.83 6.99 -7.08
C ILE A 217 9.53 8.43 -7.55
N VAL A 218 9.25 8.62 -8.86
CA VAL A 218 8.92 9.95 -9.39
C VAL A 218 7.71 10.53 -8.63
N PRO A 219 7.83 11.74 -8.03
CA PRO A 219 6.73 12.42 -7.37
C PRO A 219 5.55 12.60 -8.31
N ARG A 220 4.34 12.32 -7.82
CA ARG A 220 3.12 12.37 -8.61
C ARG A 220 1.91 12.64 -7.74
N THR A 221 0.82 13.06 -8.37
CA THR A 221 -0.48 13.26 -7.73
C THR A 221 -1.54 12.44 -8.42
N ILE A 222 -2.33 11.71 -7.64
CA ILE A 222 -3.48 10.94 -8.13
C ILE A 222 -4.74 11.65 -7.65
N TYR A 223 -5.66 11.91 -8.56
CA TYR A 223 -6.91 12.59 -8.27
C TYR A 223 -8.06 11.58 -8.38
N PHE A 224 -8.76 11.34 -7.28
CA PHE A 224 -9.95 10.50 -7.28
C PHE A 224 -11.20 11.38 -7.25
N SER A 225 -12.13 11.09 -8.14
CA SER A 225 -13.43 11.72 -8.18
C SER A 225 -14.48 10.66 -8.48
N ARG A 226 -15.61 10.72 -7.77
CA ARG A 226 -16.79 10.00 -8.25
C ARG A 226 -17.30 10.69 -9.50
N HIS A 227 -18.02 9.96 -10.35
CA HIS A 227 -18.90 10.64 -11.32
C HIS A 227 -19.76 11.72 -10.64
N GLY A 228 -20.17 12.73 -11.41
CA GLY A 228 -21.20 13.66 -10.97
C GLY A 228 -22.47 12.96 -10.51
N GLU A 229 -23.29 13.63 -9.71
CA GLU A 229 -24.56 13.09 -9.22
C GLU A 229 -25.39 12.53 -10.38
N SER A 230 -25.75 11.26 -10.31
CA SER A 230 -26.56 10.58 -11.33
C SER A 230 -28.05 10.58 -10.99
N GLN A 231 -28.90 10.29 -11.97
CA GLN A 231 -30.34 10.16 -11.76
C GLN A 231 -30.68 9.08 -10.71
N PHE A 232 -29.94 7.97 -10.68
CA PHE A 232 -30.12 6.93 -9.67
C PHE A 232 -29.68 7.39 -8.28
N ASN A 233 -28.68 8.26 -8.16
CA ASN A 233 -28.33 8.84 -6.86
C ASN A 233 -29.50 9.67 -6.33
N VAL A 234 -30.08 10.54 -7.15
CA VAL A 234 -31.26 11.35 -6.77
C VAL A 234 -32.43 10.47 -6.35
N ALA A 235 -32.64 9.35 -7.03
CA ALA A 235 -33.70 8.38 -6.72
C ALA A 235 -33.37 7.40 -5.58
N GLY A 236 -32.18 7.46 -4.97
CA GLY A 236 -31.75 6.52 -3.92
C GLY A 236 -31.52 5.08 -4.40
N ARG A 237 -31.37 4.87 -5.72
CA ARG A 237 -31.18 3.55 -6.34
C ARG A 237 -29.70 3.20 -6.47
N ILE A 238 -29.35 1.93 -6.24
CA ILE A 238 -27.98 1.42 -6.38
C ILE A 238 -27.71 0.85 -7.77
N GLY A 239 -26.45 0.85 -8.18
CA GLY A 239 -25.97 0.26 -9.44
C GLY A 239 -26.57 0.90 -10.71
N GLY A 240 -26.97 0.08 -11.67
CA GLY A 240 -27.48 0.49 -12.98
C GLY A 240 -26.50 1.32 -13.82
N ASN A 241 -27.02 1.90 -14.91
CA ASN A 241 -26.22 2.72 -15.84
C ASN A 241 -26.86 4.08 -16.17
N SER A 242 -27.51 4.71 -15.18
CA SER A 242 -28.15 6.02 -15.39
C SER A 242 -27.14 7.12 -15.68
N GLY A 243 -27.54 8.11 -16.50
CA GLY A 243 -26.75 9.32 -16.77
C GLY A 243 -26.73 10.32 -15.61
N LEU A 244 -26.10 11.47 -15.86
CA LEU A 244 -25.98 12.55 -14.89
C LEU A 244 -27.32 13.28 -14.65
N SER A 245 -27.49 13.77 -13.43
CA SER A 245 -28.48 14.79 -13.06
C SER A 245 -28.05 16.18 -13.53
N PRO A 246 -28.93 17.20 -13.47
CA PRO A 246 -28.53 18.58 -13.73
C PRO A 246 -27.36 19.06 -12.86
N ARG A 247 -27.31 18.67 -11.57
CA ARG A 247 -26.19 18.99 -10.67
C ARG A 247 -24.93 18.21 -11.03
N GLY A 248 -25.08 16.96 -11.46
CA GLY A 248 -23.95 16.15 -11.97
C GLY A 248 -23.30 16.77 -13.22
N LEU A 249 -24.10 17.31 -14.14
CA LEU A 249 -23.60 18.04 -15.31
C LEU A 249 -22.87 19.34 -14.92
N GLN A 250 -23.36 20.06 -13.92
CA GLN A 250 -22.65 21.22 -13.36
C GLN A 250 -21.31 20.79 -12.75
N TYR A 251 -21.29 19.66 -12.04
CA TYR A 251 -20.06 19.11 -11.46
C TYR A 251 -19.03 18.72 -12.52
N ALA A 252 -19.45 18.06 -13.60
CA ALA A 252 -18.56 17.71 -14.71
C ALA A 252 -17.81 18.93 -15.26
N LYS A 253 -18.53 20.04 -15.44
CA LYS A 253 -17.95 21.32 -15.88
C LYS A 253 -17.01 21.91 -14.84
N ALA A 254 -17.43 21.98 -13.58
CA ALA A 254 -16.61 22.51 -12.50
C ALA A 254 -15.33 21.71 -12.27
N LEU A 255 -15.40 20.38 -12.39
CA LEU A 255 -14.23 19.50 -12.31
C LEU A 255 -13.25 19.80 -13.44
N LYS A 256 -13.73 19.95 -14.69
CA LYS A 256 -12.85 20.34 -15.80
C LYS A 256 -12.23 21.72 -15.59
N THR A 257 -13.01 22.71 -15.13
CA THR A 257 -12.50 24.05 -14.82
C THR A 257 -11.40 23.98 -13.76
N TYR A 258 -11.66 23.31 -12.64
CA TYR A 258 -10.68 23.18 -11.55
C TYR A 258 -9.38 22.50 -12.01
N MET A 259 -9.48 21.37 -12.73
CA MET A 259 -8.30 20.68 -13.26
C MET A 259 -7.53 21.54 -14.29
N GLY A 260 -8.24 22.40 -15.04
CA GLY A 260 -7.65 23.37 -15.95
C GLY A 260 -7.00 24.59 -15.27
N GLU A 261 -7.31 24.86 -14.00
CA GLU A 261 -6.65 25.88 -13.18
C GLU A 261 -5.34 25.34 -12.60
N ILE A 262 -5.36 24.13 -12.03
CA ILE A 262 -4.17 23.52 -11.43
C ILE A 262 -3.20 22.91 -12.45
N LYS A 263 -3.67 22.61 -13.67
CA LYS A 263 -2.89 22.14 -14.84
C LYS A 263 -1.79 21.10 -14.49
N PRO A 264 -2.15 19.95 -13.92
CA PRO A 264 -1.17 18.90 -13.65
C PRO A 264 -0.51 18.45 -14.94
N GLU A 265 0.82 18.38 -14.94
CA GLU A 265 1.60 17.95 -16.10
C GLU A 265 1.30 16.49 -16.45
N ASN A 266 1.24 16.18 -17.75
CA ASN A 266 1.03 14.82 -18.27
C ASN A 266 -0.20 14.11 -17.65
N LEU A 267 -1.28 14.84 -17.40
CA LEU A 267 -2.50 14.28 -16.82
C LEU A 267 -3.13 13.25 -17.77
N GLU A 268 -3.34 12.04 -17.26
CA GLU A 268 -4.23 11.06 -17.87
C GLU A 268 -5.61 11.08 -17.18
N VAL A 269 -6.68 10.82 -17.93
CA VAL A 269 -8.05 10.78 -17.40
C VAL A 269 -8.63 9.38 -17.60
N TRP A 270 -8.96 8.71 -16.52
CA TRP A 270 -9.46 7.33 -16.56
C TRP A 270 -10.89 7.28 -16.05
N THR A 271 -11.73 6.50 -16.74
CA THR A 271 -13.13 6.31 -16.36
C THR A 271 -13.49 4.83 -16.32
N SER A 272 -14.61 4.50 -15.67
CA SER A 272 -15.31 3.27 -16.00
C SER A 272 -15.96 3.35 -17.38
N THR A 273 -16.54 2.23 -17.84
CA THR A 273 -17.39 2.15 -19.03
C THR A 273 -18.85 2.58 -18.79
N MET A 274 -19.21 2.97 -17.56
CA MET A 274 -20.57 3.43 -17.23
C MET A 274 -20.81 4.89 -17.66
N LEU A 275 -22.03 5.15 -18.14
CA LEU A 275 -22.44 6.40 -18.77
C LEU A 275 -22.13 7.62 -17.88
N ARG A 276 -22.42 7.53 -16.58
CA ARG A 276 -22.17 8.61 -15.61
C ARG A 276 -20.70 9.01 -15.47
N THR A 277 -19.74 8.08 -15.54
CA THR A 277 -18.32 8.43 -15.50
C THR A 277 -17.86 9.04 -16.82
N ILE A 278 -18.35 8.50 -17.94
CA ILE A 278 -18.05 9.01 -19.29
C ILE A 278 -18.56 10.45 -19.46
N MET A 279 -19.82 10.72 -19.08
CA MET A 279 -20.40 12.07 -19.11
C MET A 279 -19.65 13.04 -18.18
N THR A 280 -19.15 12.57 -17.03
CA THR A 280 -18.37 13.43 -16.13
C THR A 280 -17.03 13.84 -16.74
N ALA A 281 -16.41 12.94 -17.51
CA ALA A 281 -15.14 13.18 -18.19
C ALA A 281 -15.30 13.75 -19.61
N GLU A 282 -16.51 14.07 -20.06
CA GLU A 282 -16.78 14.43 -21.46
C GLU A 282 -16.01 15.68 -21.91
N HIS A 283 -15.84 16.65 -20.99
CA HIS A 283 -15.16 17.92 -21.23
C HIS A 283 -13.62 17.84 -21.16
N PHE A 284 -13.06 16.68 -20.84
CA PHE A 284 -11.61 16.46 -20.86
C PHE A 284 -11.14 16.09 -22.27
N THR A 285 -10.07 16.75 -22.70
CA THR A 285 -9.40 16.57 -24.01
C THR A 285 -8.10 15.77 -23.89
N GLU A 286 -7.65 15.56 -22.65
CA GLU A 286 -6.52 14.73 -22.26
C GLU A 286 -6.70 13.27 -22.71
N CYS A 287 -5.64 12.45 -22.62
CA CYS A 287 -5.72 11.04 -22.97
C CYS A 287 -6.74 10.32 -22.06
N LYS A 288 -7.87 9.91 -22.65
CA LYS A 288 -8.95 9.21 -21.95
C LYS A 288 -8.80 7.70 -22.10
N ARG A 289 -8.82 6.98 -20.98
CA ARG A 289 -8.83 5.52 -20.95
C ARG A 289 -10.06 5.02 -20.21
N GLU A 290 -10.83 4.16 -20.86
CA GLU A 290 -11.99 3.51 -20.26
C GLU A 290 -11.60 2.11 -19.77
N TRP A 291 -11.91 1.82 -18.52
CA TRP A 291 -11.59 0.55 -17.88
C TRP A 291 -12.85 -0.11 -17.38
N ARG A 292 -13.19 -1.29 -17.91
CA ARG A 292 -14.28 -2.09 -17.37
C ARG A 292 -14.05 -2.49 -15.91
N CYS A 293 -12.79 -2.70 -15.52
CA CYS A 293 -12.42 -2.97 -14.12
C CYS A 293 -12.72 -1.80 -13.17
N LEU A 294 -13.06 -0.61 -13.66
CA LEU A 294 -13.48 0.54 -12.86
C LEU A 294 -15.00 0.67 -12.70
N GLU A 295 -15.80 -0.25 -13.24
CA GLU A 295 -17.26 -0.26 -13.05
C GLU A 295 -17.63 -0.39 -11.57
N GLU A 296 -18.77 0.20 -11.17
CA GLU A 296 -19.27 0.09 -9.78
C GLU A 296 -19.46 -1.37 -9.37
N ILE A 297 -19.52 -1.63 -8.06
CA ILE A 297 -19.87 -2.95 -7.53
C ILE A 297 -21.15 -3.47 -8.19
N ASP A 298 -21.10 -4.70 -8.71
CA ASP A 298 -22.27 -5.37 -9.25
C ASP A 298 -23.20 -5.79 -8.10
N ALA A 299 -24.38 -5.17 -8.01
CA ALA A 299 -25.39 -5.49 -7.01
C ALA A 299 -26.25 -6.71 -7.40
N GLY A 300 -26.00 -7.33 -8.55
CA GLY A 300 -26.66 -8.55 -9.00
C GLY A 300 -28.18 -8.41 -9.04
N THR A 301 -28.89 -9.28 -8.33
CA THR A 301 -30.36 -9.22 -8.24
C THR A 301 -30.91 -7.96 -7.58
N CYS A 302 -30.07 -7.20 -6.87
CA CYS A 302 -30.44 -5.96 -6.21
C CYS A 302 -30.17 -4.70 -7.07
N ASP A 303 -29.70 -4.87 -8.31
CA ASP A 303 -29.38 -3.75 -9.20
C ASP A 303 -30.63 -2.90 -9.50
N GLY A 304 -30.46 -1.58 -9.45
CA GLY A 304 -31.53 -0.61 -9.67
C GLY A 304 -32.53 -0.46 -8.52
N LEU A 305 -32.41 -1.19 -7.41
CA LEU A 305 -33.29 -1.04 -6.25
C LEU A 305 -32.83 0.06 -5.29
N THR A 306 -33.74 0.59 -4.46
CA THR A 306 -33.36 1.37 -3.27
C THR A 306 -33.01 0.44 -2.11
N TYR A 307 -32.35 0.96 -1.06
CA TYR A 307 -32.05 0.16 0.12
C TYR A 307 -33.31 -0.29 0.87
N GLU A 308 -34.36 0.53 0.87
CA GLU A 308 -35.67 0.20 1.45
C GLU A 308 -36.32 -0.95 0.66
N GLU A 309 -36.32 -0.89 -0.68
CA GLU A 309 -36.82 -1.97 -1.53
C GLU A 309 -36.03 -3.28 -1.31
N ILE A 310 -34.72 -3.21 -1.08
CA ILE A 310 -33.88 -4.38 -0.75
C ILE A 310 -34.25 -4.94 0.62
N GLN A 311 -34.42 -4.09 1.63
CA GLN A 311 -34.80 -4.52 2.97
C GLN A 311 -36.16 -5.22 2.99
N GLU A 312 -37.12 -4.73 2.21
CA GLU A 312 -38.45 -5.34 2.09
C GLU A 312 -38.44 -6.66 1.29
N LYS A 313 -37.75 -6.70 0.15
CA LYS A 313 -37.75 -7.86 -0.76
C LYS A 313 -36.76 -8.96 -0.38
N PHE A 314 -35.63 -8.58 0.23
CA PHE A 314 -34.50 -9.45 0.57
C PHE A 314 -33.97 -9.13 1.98
N PRO A 315 -34.78 -9.31 3.04
CA PRO A 315 -34.41 -8.92 4.40
C PRO A 315 -33.15 -9.64 4.92
N ASP A 316 -33.00 -10.93 4.58
CA ASP A 316 -31.82 -11.72 4.98
C ASP A 316 -30.55 -11.19 4.31
N GLU A 317 -30.61 -10.87 3.01
CA GLU A 317 -29.48 -10.30 2.26
C GLU A 317 -29.08 -8.92 2.81
N PHE A 318 -30.07 -8.09 3.17
CA PHE A 318 -29.83 -6.80 3.82
C PHE A 318 -29.10 -6.96 5.15
N ALA A 319 -29.56 -7.89 6.00
CA ALA A 319 -28.95 -8.18 7.30
C ALA A 319 -27.53 -8.76 7.17
N ASN A 320 -27.34 -9.74 6.28
CA ASN A 320 -26.04 -10.36 6.01
C ASN A 320 -25.01 -9.32 5.54
N ARG A 321 -25.43 -8.38 4.69
CA ARG A 321 -24.58 -7.29 4.23
C ARG A 321 -24.22 -6.30 5.34
N ASP A 322 -25.10 -6.06 6.29
CA ASP A 322 -24.82 -5.17 7.42
C ASP A 322 -23.92 -5.82 8.48
N GLU A 323 -23.91 -7.14 8.57
CA GLU A 323 -23.04 -7.89 9.47
C GLU A 323 -21.60 -8.02 8.98
N ASP A 324 -21.40 -8.31 7.69
CA ASP A 324 -20.07 -8.45 7.08
C ASP A 324 -20.05 -7.86 5.67
N LYS A 325 -20.07 -6.53 5.60
CA LYS A 325 -20.15 -5.80 4.33
C LYS A 325 -18.95 -6.03 3.41
N PHE A 326 -17.79 -6.39 3.95
CA PHE A 326 -16.59 -6.63 3.15
C PHE A 326 -16.67 -7.96 2.40
N ASN A 327 -17.03 -9.04 3.10
CA ASN A 327 -17.08 -10.38 2.52
C ASN A 327 -18.44 -10.72 1.88
N TYR A 328 -19.51 -10.03 2.27
CA TYR A 328 -20.84 -10.21 1.68
C TYR A 328 -20.79 -10.02 0.17
N ARG A 329 -21.27 -11.02 -0.58
CA ARG A 329 -21.43 -10.99 -2.03
C ARG A 329 -22.90 -10.93 -2.37
N TYR A 330 -23.31 -9.94 -3.14
CA TYR A 330 -24.68 -9.89 -3.65
C TYR A 330 -25.03 -11.15 -4.45
N PRO A 331 -26.27 -11.66 -4.38
CA PRO A 331 -26.68 -12.77 -5.23
C PRO A 331 -26.48 -12.43 -6.71
N ARG A 332 -25.67 -13.25 -7.40
CA ARG A 332 -25.24 -13.02 -8.79
C ARG A 332 -24.49 -11.70 -9.03
N GLY A 333 -23.89 -11.12 -7.98
CA GLY A 333 -23.10 -9.90 -8.05
C GLY A 333 -21.74 -10.06 -7.37
N GLU A 334 -21.24 -8.97 -6.83
CA GLU A 334 -19.90 -8.84 -6.26
C GLU A 334 -19.91 -8.57 -4.75
N SER A 335 -18.79 -8.89 -4.11
CA SER A 335 -18.37 -8.38 -2.80
C SER A 335 -17.28 -7.31 -2.95
N TYR A 336 -16.94 -6.59 -1.88
CA TYR A 336 -15.77 -5.70 -1.89
C TYR A 336 -14.46 -6.48 -2.18
N LYS A 337 -14.37 -7.73 -1.74
CA LYS A 337 -13.24 -8.63 -2.04
C LYS A 337 -13.12 -8.96 -3.53
N ASP A 338 -14.25 -9.11 -4.24
CA ASP A 338 -14.24 -9.32 -5.70
C ASP A 338 -13.73 -8.08 -6.43
N ILE A 339 -14.16 -6.89 -6.00
CA ILE A 339 -13.68 -5.60 -6.54
C ILE A 339 -12.16 -5.49 -6.41
N ILE A 340 -11.61 -5.75 -5.22
CA ILE A 340 -10.15 -5.73 -4.99
C ILE A 340 -9.43 -6.65 -5.99
N THR A 341 -9.99 -7.84 -6.22
CA THR A 341 -9.40 -8.81 -7.16
C THR A 341 -9.36 -8.25 -8.58
N ARG A 342 -10.45 -7.67 -9.10
CA ARG A 342 -10.47 -7.10 -10.45
C ARG A 342 -9.77 -5.74 -10.60
N LEU A 343 -9.54 -5.02 -9.50
CA LEU A 343 -8.83 -3.75 -9.50
C LEU A 343 -7.31 -3.88 -9.50
N GLU A 344 -6.77 -5.07 -9.31
CA GLU A 344 -5.32 -5.29 -9.31
C GLU A 344 -4.62 -4.74 -10.58
N PRO A 345 -5.08 -4.99 -11.82
CA PRO A 345 -4.47 -4.39 -13.00
C PRO A 345 -4.53 -2.85 -13.01
N VAL A 346 -5.62 -2.27 -12.49
CA VAL A 346 -5.77 -0.80 -12.39
C VAL A 346 -4.78 -0.24 -11.39
N LEU A 347 -4.62 -0.90 -10.24
CA LEU A 347 -3.65 -0.49 -9.22
C LEU A 347 -2.23 -0.49 -9.78
N MET A 348 -1.86 -1.50 -10.57
CA MET A 348 -0.53 -1.60 -11.16
C MET A 348 -0.27 -0.47 -12.15
N GLU A 349 -1.26 -0.11 -12.97
CA GLU A 349 -1.15 1.05 -13.85
C GLU A 349 -1.10 2.37 -13.06
N LEU A 350 -1.81 2.50 -11.94
CA LEU A 350 -1.69 3.69 -11.06
C LEU A 350 -0.31 3.77 -10.39
N GLU A 351 0.33 2.64 -10.12
CA GLU A 351 1.72 2.62 -9.63
C GLU A 351 2.73 3.03 -10.70
N ARG A 352 2.41 2.78 -11.98
CA ARG A 352 3.26 3.09 -13.14
C ARG A 352 3.05 4.51 -13.71
N ALA A 353 1.84 5.03 -13.61
CA ALA A 353 1.46 6.31 -14.18
C ALA A 353 1.94 7.49 -13.31
N HIS A 354 2.08 8.66 -13.94
CA HIS A 354 2.36 9.92 -13.25
C HIS A 354 1.07 10.54 -12.67
N ASN A 355 0.58 11.63 -13.25
CA ASN A 355 -0.62 12.29 -12.78
C ASN A 355 -1.85 11.67 -13.44
N VAL A 356 -2.79 11.17 -12.62
CA VAL A 356 -4.01 10.51 -13.11
C VAL A 356 -5.23 11.13 -12.44
N LEU A 357 -6.24 11.51 -13.22
CA LEU A 357 -7.60 11.75 -12.74
C LEU A 357 -8.45 10.50 -12.98
N LEU A 358 -8.84 9.85 -11.90
CA LEU A 358 -9.70 8.67 -11.90
C LEU A 358 -11.14 9.07 -11.58
N VAL A 359 -12.02 9.02 -12.58
CA VAL A 359 -13.46 9.24 -12.41
C VAL A 359 -14.19 7.89 -12.33
N SER A 360 -14.58 7.50 -11.12
CA SER A 360 -15.18 6.17 -10.87
C SER A 360 -16.36 6.27 -9.90
N HIS A 361 -16.52 5.29 -9.02
CA HIS A 361 -17.72 5.07 -8.20
C HIS A 361 -17.40 4.88 -6.73
N GLN A 362 -18.45 4.75 -5.91
CA GLN A 362 -18.29 4.78 -4.47
C GLN A 362 -17.55 3.53 -3.96
N ALA A 363 -17.93 2.31 -4.38
CA ALA A 363 -17.26 1.11 -3.87
C ALA A 363 -15.84 0.96 -4.44
N VAL A 364 -15.65 1.27 -5.72
CA VAL A 364 -14.34 1.20 -6.39
C VAL A 364 -13.33 2.15 -5.76
N LEU A 365 -13.69 3.42 -5.56
CA LEU A 365 -12.76 4.39 -4.98
C LEU A 365 -12.45 4.07 -3.51
N ARG A 366 -13.36 3.46 -2.76
CA ARG A 366 -13.06 2.94 -1.42
C ARG A 366 -11.98 1.87 -1.45
N CYS A 367 -12.06 0.93 -2.39
CA CYS A 367 -11.04 -0.11 -2.56
C CYS A 367 -9.67 0.48 -2.94
N LEU A 368 -9.62 1.47 -3.82
CA LEU A 368 -8.33 2.08 -4.19
C LEU A 368 -7.78 2.96 -3.07
N LEU A 369 -8.64 3.72 -2.38
CA LEU A 369 -8.23 4.52 -1.21
C LEU A 369 -7.70 3.64 -0.10
N SER A 370 -8.31 2.47 0.16
CA SER A 370 -7.83 1.58 1.21
C SER A 370 -6.44 1.04 0.92
N TYR A 371 -6.10 0.82 -0.34
CA TYR A 371 -4.71 0.56 -0.71
C TYR A 371 -3.83 1.75 -0.36
N TYR A 372 -4.09 2.97 -0.82
CA TYR A 372 -3.16 4.09 -0.59
C TYR A 372 -3.01 4.47 0.89
N LEU A 373 -4.07 4.30 1.67
CA LEU A 373 -4.15 4.67 3.09
C LEU A 373 -3.88 3.51 4.05
N ASP A 374 -3.60 2.29 3.56
CA ASP A 374 -3.47 1.08 4.40
C ASP A 374 -4.68 0.88 5.33
N ILE A 375 -5.90 1.04 4.78
CA ILE A 375 -7.15 0.89 5.55
C ILE A 375 -7.53 -0.59 5.61
N PRO A 376 -7.83 -1.11 6.81
CA PRO A 376 -8.16 -2.53 6.98
C PRO A 376 -9.49 -2.91 6.30
N PRO A 377 -9.68 -4.19 5.93
CA PRO A 377 -10.90 -4.67 5.26
C PRO A 377 -12.20 -4.35 5.99
N GLU A 378 -12.18 -4.31 7.31
CA GLU A 378 -13.33 -4.03 8.18
C GLU A 378 -13.85 -2.60 8.03
N GLU A 379 -12.95 -1.63 7.80
CA GLU A 379 -13.28 -0.22 7.65
C GLU A 379 -13.53 0.18 6.19
N LEU A 380 -12.87 -0.50 5.24
CA LEU A 380 -12.89 -0.20 3.81
C LEU A 380 -14.31 0.08 3.23
N PRO A 381 -15.36 -0.74 3.49
CA PRO A 381 -16.71 -0.49 2.96
C PRO A 381 -17.41 0.78 3.48
N TYR A 382 -16.81 1.45 4.46
CA TYR A 382 -17.35 2.61 5.15
C TYR A 382 -16.52 3.88 4.93
N VAL A 383 -15.39 3.80 4.23
CA VAL A 383 -14.60 4.97 3.85
C VAL A 383 -15.48 6.01 3.14
N LYS A 384 -15.37 7.27 3.55
CA LYS A 384 -16.18 8.36 3.00
C LYS A 384 -15.58 8.83 1.67
N VAL A 385 -16.38 8.70 0.61
CA VAL A 385 -16.07 9.20 -0.74
C VAL A 385 -17.29 9.99 -1.23
N PRO A 386 -17.43 11.26 -0.81
CA PRO A 386 -18.61 12.06 -1.12
C PRO A 386 -18.72 12.37 -2.62
N LEU A 387 -19.95 12.61 -3.10
CA LEU A 387 -20.16 13.19 -4.43
C LEU A 387 -19.59 14.62 -4.48
N HIS A 388 -19.25 15.04 -5.69
CA HIS A 388 -18.82 16.40 -6.01
C HIS A 388 -17.59 16.92 -5.25
N THR A 389 -16.76 15.99 -4.76
CA THR A 389 -15.53 16.27 -4.03
C THR A 389 -14.39 15.57 -4.73
N LEU A 390 -13.34 16.31 -5.05
CA LEU A 390 -12.09 15.76 -5.58
C LEU A 390 -11.20 15.35 -4.41
N LEU A 391 -10.69 14.13 -4.42
CA LEU A 391 -9.69 13.66 -3.48
C LEU A 391 -8.34 13.71 -4.16
N LYS A 392 -7.43 14.51 -3.63
CA LYS A 392 -6.06 14.65 -4.14
C LYS A 392 -5.13 13.83 -3.27
N LEU A 393 -4.58 12.77 -3.85
CA LEU A 393 -3.68 11.82 -3.21
C LEU A 393 -2.23 12.17 -3.62
N THR A 394 -1.37 12.39 -2.63
CA THR A 394 0.07 12.56 -2.82
C THR A 394 0.79 11.41 -2.13
N PRO A 395 1.20 10.35 -2.86
CA PRO A 395 1.97 9.26 -2.29
C PRO A 395 3.28 9.76 -1.68
N THR A 396 3.61 9.26 -0.49
CA THR A 396 4.87 9.55 0.21
C THR A 396 5.67 8.27 0.42
N ALA A 397 6.85 8.36 1.03
CA ALA A 397 7.68 7.18 1.27
C ALA A 397 6.99 6.12 2.17
N TYR A 398 6.18 6.56 3.13
CA TYR A 398 5.56 5.67 4.12
C TYR A 398 4.04 5.66 4.08
N GLY A 399 3.42 6.48 3.25
CA GLY A 399 1.96 6.66 3.27
C GLY A 399 1.43 7.38 2.03
N CYS A 400 0.35 8.10 2.23
CA CYS A 400 -0.26 8.94 1.21
C CYS A 400 -1.01 10.07 1.91
N ASN A 401 -0.74 11.31 1.51
CA ASN A 401 -1.50 12.47 1.98
C ASN A 401 -2.77 12.60 1.13
N VAL A 402 -3.90 12.85 1.77
CA VAL A 402 -5.19 12.99 1.08
C VAL A 402 -5.84 14.33 1.44
N GLU A 403 -6.02 15.16 0.44
CA GLU A 403 -6.72 16.44 0.52
C GLU A 403 -8.10 16.31 -0.11
N GLN A 404 -9.16 16.73 0.59
CA GLN A 404 -10.53 16.75 0.06
C GLN A 404 -10.88 18.14 -0.44
N ILE A 405 -11.33 18.24 -1.68
CA ILE A 405 -11.57 19.51 -2.37
C ILE A 405 -13.02 19.52 -2.89
N PRO A 406 -13.97 20.02 -2.09
CA PRO A 406 -15.37 20.12 -2.50
C PRO A 406 -15.53 21.22 -3.56
N LEU A 407 -16.14 20.89 -4.71
CA LEU A 407 -16.32 21.87 -5.81
C LEU A 407 -17.60 22.72 -5.68
N LYS A 408 -18.14 22.83 -4.46
CA LYS A 408 -19.28 23.70 -4.08
C LYS A 408 -20.53 23.51 -4.95
N ILE A 409 -20.83 22.27 -5.33
CA ILE A 409 -22.07 21.89 -6.02
C ILE A 409 -22.77 20.86 -5.15
N ASP A 410 -23.99 21.14 -4.75
CA ASP A 410 -24.75 20.25 -3.88
C ASP A 410 -24.97 18.88 -4.53
N ALA A 411 -25.02 17.84 -3.69
CA ALA A 411 -25.36 16.49 -4.07
C ALA A 411 -26.05 15.76 -2.93
N VAL A 412 -26.81 14.72 -3.25
CA VAL A 412 -27.33 13.80 -2.24
C VAL A 412 -26.21 13.08 -1.50
N VAL A 413 -26.45 12.75 -0.24
CA VAL A 413 -25.53 11.91 0.55
C VAL A 413 -25.87 10.45 0.30
N THR A 414 -24.89 9.69 -0.18
CA THR A 414 -25.03 8.25 -0.51
C THR A 414 -24.22 7.35 0.44
N HIS A 415 -23.61 7.93 1.47
CA HIS A 415 -22.89 7.21 2.50
C HIS A 415 -23.86 6.71 3.58
N ARG A 416 -23.83 5.40 3.83
CA ARG A 416 -24.53 4.75 4.95
C ARG A 416 -23.49 4.34 6.01
N PRO A 417 -23.66 4.74 7.29
CA PRO A 417 -22.74 4.41 8.36
C PRO A 417 -22.76 2.90 8.66
N PRO A 418 -21.71 2.37 9.33
CA PRO A 418 -21.70 1.00 9.82
C PRO A 418 -22.77 0.76 10.89
N SER A 419 -23.17 -0.50 11.05
CA SER A 419 -23.86 -0.96 12.25
C SER A 419 -22.92 -0.86 13.47
N GLN A 420 -23.46 -0.85 14.69
CA GLN A 420 -22.64 -0.77 15.90
C GLN A 420 -21.58 -1.89 15.97
N LYS A 421 -21.99 -3.14 15.68
CA LYS A 421 -21.09 -4.30 15.63
C LYS A 421 -19.99 -4.15 14.56
N ALA A 422 -20.31 -3.60 13.39
CA ALA A 422 -19.33 -3.36 12.35
C ALA A 422 -18.37 -2.21 12.73
N ALA A 423 -18.86 -1.18 13.43
CA ALA A 423 -18.05 -0.08 13.92
C ALA A 423 -17.02 -0.54 14.96
N GLU A 424 -17.41 -1.40 15.91
CA GLU A 424 -16.51 -1.97 16.92
C GLU A 424 -15.39 -2.81 16.29
N LYS A 425 -15.72 -3.63 15.27
CA LYS A 425 -14.73 -4.39 14.50
C LYS A 425 -13.75 -3.47 13.77
N ALA A 426 -14.25 -2.43 13.11
CA ALA A 426 -13.42 -1.46 12.39
C ALA A 426 -12.47 -0.72 13.34
N GLU A 427 -12.96 -0.26 14.50
CA GLU A 427 -12.12 0.42 15.50
C GLU A 427 -10.99 -0.49 16.02
N THR A 428 -11.29 -1.77 16.26
CA THR A 428 -10.28 -2.76 16.68
C THR A 428 -9.22 -2.95 15.59
N ALA A 429 -9.63 -3.09 14.34
CA ALA A 429 -8.71 -3.27 13.22
C ALA A 429 -7.83 -2.03 12.97
N MET A 430 -8.39 -0.82 13.14
CA MET A 430 -7.63 0.43 13.05
C MET A 430 -6.53 0.53 14.12
N LYS A 431 -6.83 0.18 15.38
CA LYS A 431 -5.84 0.20 16.47
C LYS A 431 -4.64 -0.70 16.17
N VAL A 432 -4.89 -1.92 15.71
CA VAL A 432 -3.83 -2.86 15.31
C VAL A 432 -2.99 -2.29 14.15
N ARG A 433 -3.65 -1.68 13.16
CA ARG A 433 -2.97 -1.04 12.04
C ARG A 433 -2.08 0.12 12.50
N ASP A 434 -2.54 0.96 13.42
CA ASP A 434 -1.77 2.11 13.91
C ASP A 434 -0.57 1.66 14.79
N GLU A 435 -0.69 0.58 15.56
CA GLU A 435 0.44 -0.04 16.27
C GLU A 435 1.50 -0.59 15.29
N ASP A 436 1.05 -1.19 14.19
CA ASP A 436 1.93 -1.76 13.16
C ASP A 436 2.44 -0.72 12.15
N ALA A 437 1.84 0.47 12.09
CA ALA A 437 2.17 1.51 11.13
C ALA A 437 3.62 1.96 11.36
N ILE A 438 4.41 2.00 10.28
CA ILE A 438 5.74 2.64 10.31
C ILE A 438 5.47 4.14 10.35
N GLU A 439 5.41 4.71 11.55
CA GLU A 439 5.21 6.15 11.72
C GLU A 439 6.26 6.89 10.89
N PRO A 440 5.85 7.83 10.01
CA PRO A 440 6.77 8.86 9.60
C PRO A 440 7.20 9.56 10.89
N THR A 441 8.48 9.48 11.22
CA THR A 441 9.08 10.33 12.25
C THR A 441 8.56 11.74 12.03
N ASN A 442 7.81 12.26 13.01
CA ASN A 442 7.03 13.50 12.95
C ASN A 442 7.62 14.52 11.95
N ILE A 443 6.80 14.86 10.94
CA ILE A 443 7.08 15.90 9.93
C ILE A 443 7.33 17.23 10.62
#